data_AF-A0A2P5MHW4-F1
#
_entry.id   AF-A0A2P5MHW4-F1
#
_cell.length_a   1.000
_cell.length_b   1.000
_cell.length_c   1.000
_cell.angle_alpha   90.00
_cell.angle_beta   90.00
_cell.angle_gamma   90.00
#
_symmetry.space_group_name_H-M   'P 1'
#
loop_
_entity.id
_entity.type
_entity.pdbx_description
1 polymer ?
#
loop_
_entity_poly.entity_id
_entity_poly.type
_entity_poly.pdbx_seq_one_letter_code
_entity_poly.pdbx_strand_id
1 'polypeptide(L)'
;MLEVFMETAPIYDVGGSLPISLDAFRNRPCALPFGHSAYIPPTPQEVDRLIKLAGWSQSGVARLVGVTYNPKKGSSTIRKWRANIDKDDYREIPYSAWRLMLLYAGVVSIEDGLVAGIDAAV
;
A
#
# COMPACT_ATOMS: atom_id res chain seq x y z
N MET A 1 43.14 -8.87 -4.76
CA MET A 1 42.04 -9.59 -4.09
C MET A 1 41.33 -8.53 -3.25
N LEU A 2 40.23 -7.97 -3.77
CA LEU A 2 39.43 -6.95 -3.09
C LEU A 2 38.23 -7.66 -2.47
N GLU A 3 38.11 -7.58 -1.15
CA GLU A 3 36.94 -8.06 -0.44
C GLU A 3 35.76 -7.12 -0.72
N VAL A 4 34.76 -7.66 -1.41
CA VAL A 4 33.47 -7.00 -1.61
C VAL A 4 32.73 -7.10 -0.28
N PHE A 5 32.70 -6.01 0.49
CA PHE A 5 31.77 -5.89 1.62
C PHE A 5 30.35 -5.79 1.05
N MET A 6 29.64 -6.91 1.02
CA MET A 6 28.19 -6.88 0.88
C MET A 6 27.62 -6.20 2.12
N GLU A 7 27.17 -4.95 1.98
CA GLU A 7 26.24 -4.36 2.94
C GLU A 7 24.97 -5.20 2.92
N THR A 8 24.86 -6.14 3.85
CA THR A 8 23.58 -6.73 4.21
C THR A 8 22.78 -5.64 4.90
N ALA A 9 22.07 -4.83 4.12
CA ALA A 9 21.05 -3.96 4.66
C ALA A 9 20.08 -4.85 5.47
N PRO A 10 19.96 -4.66 6.79
CA PRO A 10 18.97 -5.40 7.55
C PRO A 10 17.60 -5.05 6.97
N ILE A 11 16.89 -6.06 6.48
CA ILE A 11 15.47 -5.96 6.18
C ILE A 11 14.81 -5.80 7.55
N TYR A 12 14.60 -4.55 7.98
CA TYR A 12 13.85 -4.28 9.19
C TYR A 12 12.42 -4.76 8.96
N ASP A 13 12.02 -5.78 9.70
CA ASP A 13 10.61 -6.00 10.03
C ASP A 13 10.14 -4.77 10.80
N VAL A 14 9.71 -3.73 10.09
CA VAL A 14 8.98 -2.59 10.67
C VAL A 14 7.53 -3.01 10.97
N GLY A 15 7.38 -4.17 11.60
CA GLY A 15 6.17 -4.67 12.23
C GLY A 15 5.83 -3.85 13.48
N GLY A 16 5.76 -2.53 13.36
CA GLY A 16 4.85 -1.78 14.22
C GLY A 16 3.47 -2.42 14.06
N SER A 17 2.80 -2.72 15.17
CA SER A 17 1.52 -3.43 15.19
C SER A 17 0.59 -2.96 14.05
N LEU A 18 0.12 -3.90 13.22
CA LEU A 18 -0.76 -3.56 12.09
C LEU A 18 -1.96 -2.73 12.58
N PRO A 19 -2.40 -1.69 11.82
CA PRO A 19 -3.50 -0.84 12.21
C PRO A 19 -4.75 -1.66 12.57
N ILE A 20 -5.39 -1.38 13.71
CA ILE A 20 -6.58 -2.11 14.17
C ILE A 20 -7.90 -1.49 13.72
N SER A 21 -7.85 -0.29 13.14
CA SER A 21 -8.99 0.48 12.61
C SER A 21 -8.58 1.26 11.37
N LEU A 22 -9.56 1.73 10.59
CA LEU A 22 -9.31 2.60 9.44
C LEU A 22 -8.71 3.94 9.87
N ASP A 23 -9.12 4.48 11.02
CA ASP A 23 -8.56 5.72 11.56
C ASP A 23 -7.07 5.56 11.93
N ALA A 24 -6.67 4.40 12.45
CA ALA A 24 -5.27 4.10 12.74
C ALA A 24 -4.37 4.07 11.49
N PHE A 25 -4.94 3.88 10.29
CA PHE A 25 -4.18 3.98 9.04
C PHE A 25 -3.77 5.41 8.70
N ARG A 26 -4.54 6.43 9.12
CA ARG A 26 -4.32 7.84 8.73
C ARG A 26 -2.92 8.35 9.09
N ASN A 27 -2.36 7.85 10.20
CA ASN A 27 -1.06 8.27 10.72
C ASN A 27 0.11 7.41 10.25
N ARG A 28 -0.09 6.50 9.29
CA ARG A 28 0.98 5.62 8.77
C ARG A 28 1.77 6.32 7.66
N PRO A 29 3.08 6.04 7.51
CA PRO A 29 3.88 6.53 6.39
C PRO A 29 3.27 6.26 5.02
N CYS A 30 2.61 5.10 4.85
CA CYS A 30 1.95 4.73 3.61
C CYS A 30 0.65 5.49 3.33
N ALA A 31 0.09 6.23 4.29
CA ALA A 31 -1.07 7.09 4.06
C ALA A 31 -0.69 8.51 3.59
N LEU A 32 0.60 8.87 3.65
CA LEU A 32 1.09 10.18 3.26
C LEU A 32 1.03 10.36 1.73
N PRO A 33 0.97 11.62 1.25
CA PRO A 33 1.10 11.92 -0.18
C PRO A 33 2.45 11.46 -0.75
N PHE A 34 2.48 11.07 -2.02
CA PHE A 34 3.68 10.51 -2.68
C PHE A 34 4.94 11.39 -2.59
N GLY A 35 4.77 12.71 -2.68
CA GLY A 35 5.88 13.67 -2.60
C GLY A 35 6.36 13.97 -1.17
N HIS A 36 5.67 13.45 -0.14
CA HIS A 36 6.06 13.69 1.24
C HIS A 36 7.34 12.91 1.58
N SER A 37 8.33 13.56 2.22
CA SER A 37 9.65 12.96 2.50
C SER A 37 9.59 11.70 3.37
N ALA A 38 8.60 11.61 4.25
CA ALA A 38 8.34 10.44 5.09
C ALA A 38 7.41 9.38 4.45
N TYR A 39 7.01 9.54 3.18
CA TYR A 39 6.19 8.54 2.51
C TYR A 39 6.98 7.24 2.31
N ILE A 40 6.35 6.11 2.65
CA ILE A 40 6.87 4.76 2.42
C ILE A 40 5.73 3.94 1.81
N PRO A 41 5.95 3.19 0.71
CA PRO A 41 4.93 2.30 0.15
C PRO A 41 4.37 1.31 1.18
N PRO A 42 3.09 0.93 1.08
CA PRO A 42 2.50 -0.03 2.02
C PRO A 42 3.14 -1.41 1.86
N THR A 43 3.34 -2.08 2.98
CA THR A 43 3.70 -3.50 3.03
C THR A 43 2.53 -4.39 2.56
N PRO A 44 2.79 -5.63 2.13
CA PRO A 44 1.73 -6.59 1.79
C PRO A 44 0.70 -6.80 2.92
N GLN A 45 1.18 -6.77 4.16
CA GLN A 45 0.36 -6.93 5.36
C GLN A 45 -0.55 -5.72 5.59
N GLU A 46 -0.07 -4.50 5.31
CA GLU A 46 -0.90 -3.29 5.34
C GLU A 46 -1.97 -3.29 4.26
N VAL A 47 -1.62 -3.73 3.04
CA VAL A 47 -2.59 -3.88 1.95
C VAL A 47 -3.69 -4.87 2.35
N ASP A 48 -3.32 -6.05 2.83
CA ASP A 48 -4.29 -7.06 3.29
C ASP A 48 -5.12 -6.57 4.48
N ARG A 49 -4.50 -5.83 5.42
CA ARG A 49 -5.18 -5.27 6.59
C ARG A 49 -6.22 -4.23 6.21
N LEU A 50 -5.92 -3.30 5.30
CA LEU A 50 -6.89 -2.32 4.82
C LEU A 50 -8.10 -3.01 4.18
N ILE A 51 -7.85 -3.99 3.31
CA ILE A 51 -8.91 -4.76 2.63
C ILE A 51 -9.83 -5.45 3.64
N LYS A 52 -9.25 -6.06 4.68
CA LYS A 52 -10.01 -6.72 5.76
C LYS A 52 -10.82 -5.73 6.59
N LEU A 53 -10.23 -4.61 7.01
CA LEU A 53 -10.93 -3.59 7.81
C LEU A 53 -12.05 -2.91 7.04
N ALA A 54 -11.87 -2.71 5.74
CA ALA A 54 -12.90 -2.14 4.87
C ALA A 54 -13.98 -3.17 4.45
N GLY A 55 -13.82 -4.46 4.80
CA GLY A 55 -14.77 -5.52 4.46
C GLY A 55 -14.82 -5.86 2.96
N TRP A 56 -13.74 -5.60 2.22
CA TRP A 56 -13.72 -5.76 0.77
C TRP A 56 -13.29 -7.17 0.33
N SER A 57 -13.89 -7.64 -0.77
CA SER A 57 -13.40 -8.84 -1.47
C SER A 57 -12.30 -8.48 -2.46
N GLN A 58 -11.46 -9.47 -2.81
CA GLN A 58 -10.40 -9.30 -3.80
C GLN A 58 -10.92 -8.82 -5.16
N SER A 59 -12.06 -9.33 -5.62
CA SER A 59 -12.74 -8.87 -6.84
C SER A 59 -13.33 -7.47 -6.69
N GLY A 60 -13.79 -7.11 -5.48
CA GLY A 60 -14.25 -5.76 -5.16
C GLY A 60 -13.12 -4.74 -5.28
N VAL A 61 -11.97 -5.02 -4.67
CA VAL A 61 -10.77 -4.18 -4.79
C VAL A 61 -10.33 -4.06 -6.24
N ALA A 62 -10.31 -5.16 -6.98
CA ALA A 62 -9.91 -5.15 -8.39
C ALA A 62 -10.79 -4.24 -9.26
N ARG A 63 -12.12 -4.27 -9.04
CA ARG A 63 -13.04 -3.33 -9.69
C ARG A 63 -12.79 -1.89 -9.26
N LEU A 64 -12.59 -1.67 -7.96
CA LEU A 64 -12.36 -0.34 -7.38
C LEU A 64 -11.13 0.34 -7.98
N VAL A 65 -10.03 -0.40 -8.14
CA VAL A 65 -8.75 0.14 -8.66
C VAL A 65 -8.54 -0.06 -10.15
N GLY A 66 -9.51 -0.63 -10.86
CA GLY A 66 -9.46 -0.78 -12.32
C GLY A 66 -8.44 -1.82 -12.83
N VAL A 67 -8.27 -2.95 -12.14
CA VAL A 67 -7.38 -4.05 -12.59
C VAL A 67 -8.16 -5.31 -12.94
N THR A 68 -7.56 -6.14 -13.81
CA THR A 68 -8.18 -7.39 -14.29
C THR A 68 -8.55 -8.33 -13.14
N TYR A 69 -9.73 -8.95 -13.23
CA TYR A 69 -10.20 -9.97 -12.30
C TYR A 69 -11.07 -11.01 -12.99
N ASN A 70 -11.16 -12.18 -12.37
CA ASN A 70 -12.10 -13.22 -12.74
C ASN A 70 -13.19 -13.32 -11.66
N PRO A 71 -14.49 -13.30 -11.99
CA PRO A 71 -15.57 -13.35 -10.98
C PRO A 71 -15.53 -14.58 -10.07
N LYS A 72 -15.01 -15.72 -10.55
CA LYS A 72 -14.90 -16.97 -9.80
C LYS A 72 -13.55 -17.14 -9.10
N LYS A 73 -12.46 -16.61 -9.66
CA LYS A 73 -11.08 -16.84 -9.19
C LYS A 73 -10.42 -15.64 -8.51
N GLY A 74 -11.06 -14.47 -8.50
CA GLY A 74 -10.47 -13.23 -8.00
C GLY A 74 -9.47 -12.60 -8.97
N SER A 75 -8.59 -11.73 -8.47
CA SER A 75 -7.61 -10.97 -9.26
C SER A 75 -6.17 -11.38 -8.92
N SER A 76 -5.42 -11.91 -9.88
CA SER A 76 -4.01 -12.22 -9.67
C SER A 76 -3.24 -11.00 -9.17
N THR A 77 -3.46 -9.81 -9.75
CA THR A 77 -2.85 -8.55 -9.32
C THR A 77 -3.03 -8.28 -7.82
N ILE A 78 -4.27 -8.33 -7.31
CA ILE A 78 -4.53 -8.09 -5.88
C ILE A 78 -3.91 -9.21 -5.01
N ARG A 79 -3.83 -10.45 -5.51
CA ARG A 79 -3.11 -11.52 -4.79
C ARG A 79 -1.63 -11.19 -4.66
N LYS A 80 -1.00 -10.71 -5.72
CA LYS A 80 0.43 -10.36 -5.78
C LYS A 80 0.79 -9.19 -4.86
N TRP A 81 -0.10 -8.21 -4.73
CA TRP A 81 0.06 -7.08 -3.80
C TRP A 81 0.03 -7.46 -2.33
N ARG A 82 -0.55 -8.62 -1.99
CA ARG A 82 -0.63 -9.15 -0.62
C ARG A 82 0.32 -10.31 -0.36
N ALA A 83 1.05 -10.77 -1.39
CA ALA A 83 2.00 -11.86 -1.24
C ALA A 83 3.20 -11.36 -0.42
N ASN A 84 3.78 -12.24 0.40
CA ASN A 84 4.97 -11.90 1.17
C ASN A 84 6.12 -11.52 0.22
N ILE A 85 6.96 -10.58 0.65
CA ILE A 85 8.03 -9.98 -0.15
C ILE A 85 9.06 -11.03 -0.63
N ASP A 86 9.21 -12.15 0.09
CA ASP A 86 10.11 -13.26 -0.25
C ASP A 86 9.57 -14.18 -1.38
N LYS A 87 8.34 -13.97 -1.86
CA LYS A 87 7.74 -14.80 -2.91
C LYS A 87 7.95 -14.18 -4.30
N ASP A 88 8.30 -15.01 -5.28
CA ASP A 88 8.46 -14.61 -6.70
C ASP A 88 7.23 -13.90 -7.28
N ASP A 89 6.06 -14.22 -6.74
CA ASP A 89 4.78 -13.66 -7.15
C ASP A 89 4.44 -12.32 -6.45
N TYR A 90 5.29 -11.81 -5.54
CA TYR A 90 5.12 -10.49 -4.92
C TYR A 90 5.27 -9.36 -5.93
N ARG A 91 4.35 -8.40 -5.88
CA ARG A 91 4.48 -7.12 -6.59
C ARG A 91 4.05 -6.02 -5.65
N GLU A 92 4.82 -4.94 -5.55
CA GLU A 92 4.39 -3.75 -4.83
C GLU A 92 3.12 -3.16 -5.47
N ILE A 93 2.20 -2.65 -4.65
CA ILE A 93 1.02 -1.94 -5.14
C ILE A 93 1.43 -0.55 -5.65
N PRO A 94 1.02 -0.12 -6.86
CA PRO A 94 1.26 1.23 -7.33
C PRO A 94 0.61 2.28 -6.42
N TYR A 95 1.29 3.41 -6.18
CA TYR A 95 0.79 4.51 -5.34
C TYR A 95 -0.64 4.93 -5.73
N SER A 96 -0.93 5.07 -7.02
CA SER A 96 -2.26 5.49 -7.49
C SER A 96 -3.38 4.54 -7.05
N ALA A 97 -3.15 3.22 -7.15
CA ALA A 97 -4.10 2.21 -6.70
C ALA A 97 -4.26 2.24 -5.18
N TRP A 98 -3.15 2.36 -4.44
CA TRP A 98 -3.17 2.45 -2.99
C TRP A 98 -3.90 3.70 -2.49
N ARG A 99 -3.60 4.86 -3.09
CA ARG A 99 -4.24 6.14 -2.75
C ARG A 99 -5.74 6.08 -2.99
N LEU A 100 -6.16 5.47 -4.10
CA LEU A 100 -7.58 5.26 -4.39
C LEU A 100 -8.24 4.38 -3.34
N MET A 101 -7.60 3.28 -2.92
CA MET A 101 -8.10 2.44 -1.83
C MET A 101 -8.25 3.23 -0.52
N LEU A 102 -7.28 4.05 -0.16
CA LEU A 102 -7.36 4.88 1.06
C LEU A 102 -8.49 5.91 1.02
N LEU A 103 -8.72 6.54 -0.14
CA LEU A 103 -9.81 7.49 -0.36
C LEU A 103 -11.18 6.81 -0.18
N TYR A 104 -11.39 5.67 -0.83
CA TYR A 104 -12.65 4.93 -0.70
C TYR A 104 -12.86 4.29 0.68
N ALA A 105 -11.78 4.03 1.41
CA ALA A 105 -11.84 3.57 2.79
C ALA A 105 -12.07 4.74 3.79
N GLY A 106 -12.05 5.99 3.34
CA GLY A 106 -12.19 7.17 4.21
C GLY A 106 -11.00 7.40 5.15
N VAL A 107 -9.85 6.77 4.88
CA VAL A 107 -8.63 6.95 5.69
C VAL A 107 -8.04 8.34 5.46
N VAL A 108 -8.03 8.75 4.19
CA VAL A 108 -7.50 10.03 3.69
C VAL A 108 -8.57 10.72 2.85
N SER A 109 -8.40 12.01 2.60
CA SER A 109 -9.28 12.79 1.74
C SER A 109 -8.57 13.29 0.48
N ILE A 110 -9.34 13.92 -0.42
CA ILE A 110 -8.81 14.54 -1.64
C ILE A 110 -7.97 15.77 -1.25
N GLU A 111 -8.42 16.51 -0.25
CA GLU A 111 -7.77 17.73 0.27
C GLU A 111 -6.33 17.45 0.73
N ASP A 112 -6.09 16.32 1.40
CA ASP A 112 -4.73 15.88 1.78
C ASP A 112 -3.76 15.84 0.58
N GLY A 113 -4.26 15.48 -0.61
CA GLY A 113 -3.47 15.42 -1.84
C GLY A 113 -3.29 16.80 -2.49
N LEU A 114 -4.30 17.66 -2.44
CA LEU A 114 -4.23 19.01 -3.01
C LEU A 114 -3.24 19.89 -2.26
N VAL A 115 -3.33 19.89 -0.92
CA VAL A 115 -2.44 20.66 -0.04
C VAL A 115 -0.98 20.28 -0.23
N ALA A 116 -0.69 18.98 -0.44
CA ALA A 116 0.68 18.49 -0.52
C ALA A 116 1.25 18.34 -1.94
N GLY A 117 0.39 18.24 -2.96
CA GLY A 117 0.79 17.76 -4.29
C GLY A 117 0.64 18.76 -5.43
N ILE A 118 -0.22 19.78 -5.29
CA ILE A 118 -0.47 20.75 -6.37
C ILE A 118 0.01 22.15 -5.95
N ASP A 119 -0.21 22.55 -4.70
CA ASP A 119 0.06 23.93 -4.24
C ASP A 119 1.32 24.07 -3.37
N ALA A 120 1.96 22.96 -2.99
CA ALA A 120 3.20 22.97 -2.18
C ALA A 120 4.49 22.91 -3.01
N ALA A 121 4.39 22.89 -4.34
CA ALA A 121 5.54 23.05 -5.23
C ALA A 121 5.82 24.55 -5.42
N VAL A 122 6.45 25.18 -4.41
CA VAL A 122 7.10 26.50 -4.52
C VAL A 122 8.61 26.30 -4.34
#